data_AF-A0A4Y2DJ27-F1
#
_entry.id   AF-A0A4Y2DJ27-F1
#
_cell.length_a   1.000
_cell.length_b   1.000
_cell.length_c   1.000
_cell.angle_alpha   90.00
_cell.angle_beta   90.00
_cell.angle_gamma   90.00
#
_symmetry.space_group_name_H-M   'P 1'
#
loop_
_entity.id
_entity.type
_entity.pdbx_description
1 polymer ?
#
loop_
_entity_poly.entity_id
_entity_poly.type
_entity_poly.pdbx_seq_one_letter_code
_entity_poly.pdbx_strand_id
1 'polypeptide(L)'
;MSFSMWWKGCKALPLIQKTPARQERKSYAQAVAKTYKNDGKIDEKATEATEELTDLKASINALKEEKTLIQEFPTLLEAARLCRKAKSKNEKVLIVLNALLGE
;
A
#
# COMPACT_ATOMS: atom_id res chain seq x y z
N MET A 1 -14.24 55.31 -5.35
CA MET A 1 -14.16 54.01 -4.66
C MET A 1 -15.38 53.84 -3.79
N SER A 2 -16.21 52.82 -4.03
CA SER A 2 -17.22 52.33 -3.07
C SER A 2 -17.67 50.95 -3.55
N PHE A 3 -17.12 49.89 -2.93
CA PHE A 3 -17.66 48.54 -3.05
C PHE A 3 -18.70 48.38 -1.95
N SER A 4 -19.95 48.16 -2.35
CA SER A 4 -21.05 47.90 -1.42
C SER A 4 -20.88 46.50 -0.83
N MET A 5 -20.59 46.40 0.47
CA MET A 5 -20.54 45.15 1.21
C MET A 5 -21.97 44.62 1.42
N TRP A 6 -22.32 43.52 0.76
CA TRP A 6 -23.55 42.78 1.02
C TRP A 6 -23.28 41.58 1.93
N TRP A 7 -23.12 41.84 3.23
CA TRP A 7 -23.08 40.77 4.24
C TRP A 7 -24.19 40.98 5.27
N LYS A 8 -25.43 40.84 4.81
CA LYS A 8 -26.57 40.52 5.69
C LYS A 8 -26.92 39.05 5.48
N GLY A 9 -26.61 38.20 6.46
CA GLY A 9 -27.17 36.85 6.44
C GLY A 9 -26.45 35.73 7.21
N CYS A 10 -25.66 35.98 8.26
CA CYS A 10 -25.26 34.88 9.14
C CYS A 10 -26.42 34.54 10.08
N LYS A 11 -27.24 33.54 9.71
CA LYS A 11 -28.18 32.89 10.63
C LYS A 11 -27.37 32.14 11.68
N ALA A 12 -27.63 32.41 12.97
CA ALA A 12 -26.93 31.77 14.08
C ALA A 12 -27.12 30.25 14.04
N LEU A 13 -26.01 29.52 14.17
CA LEU A 13 -26.01 28.05 14.28
C LEU A 13 -26.64 27.63 15.62
N PRO A 14 -27.41 26.53 15.67
CA PRO A 14 -28.03 26.08 16.91
C PRO A 14 -26.96 25.72 17.96
N LEU A 15 -27.11 26.31 19.14
CA LEU A 15 -26.28 26.05 20.31
C LEU A 15 -26.64 24.65 20.84
N ILE A 16 -25.74 23.67 20.70
CA ILE A 16 -25.95 22.31 21.20
C ILE A 16 -25.94 22.32 22.74
N GLN A 17 -27.13 22.27 23.34
CA GLN A 17 -27.29 22.09 24.78
C GLN A 17 -26.98 20.63 25.13
N LYS A 18 -25.94 20.42 25.93
CA LYS A 18 -25.53 19.09 26.40
C LYS A 18 -26.53 18.57 27.45
N THR A 19 -27.27 17.53 27.11
CA THR A 19 -27.80 16.57 28.10
C THR A 19 -26.90 15.34 28.09
N PRO A 20 -26.24 14.97 29.20
CA PRO A 20 -25.53 13.70 29.28
C PRO A 20 -26.54 12.60 29.57
N ALA A 21 -27.27 12.14 28.54
CA ALA A 21 -27.89 10.82 28.61
C ALA A 21 -26.75 9.80 28.60
N ARG A 22 -26.33 9.38 29.80
CA ARG A 22 -25.25 8.41 30.02
C ARG A 22 -25.69 7.06 29.45
N GLN A 23 -25.44 6.85 28.16
CA GLN A 23 -25.53 5.52 27.56
C GLN A 23 -24.47 4.66 28.24
N GLU A 24 -24.92 3.62 28.94
CA GLU A 24 -24.06 2.69 29.67
C GLU A 24 -23.18 1.93 28.67
N ARG A 25 -22.02 2.53 28.37
CA ARG A 25 -21.00 1.91 27.52
C ARG A 25 -20.34 0.81 28.35
N LYS A 26 -20.60 -0.43 27.96
CA LYS A 26 -19.91 -1.62 28.47
C LYS A 26 -18.41 -1.37 28.41
N SER A 27 -17.74 -1.42 29.57
CA SER A 27 -16.31 -1.15 29.71
C SER A 27 -15.48 -2.22 29.01
N TYR A 28 -14.34 -1.83 28.45
CA TYR A 28 -13.36 -2.71 27.77
C TYR A 28 -13.01 -3.95 28.60
N ALA A 29 -12.98 -3.83 29.93
CA ALA A 29 -12.74 -4.94 30.86
C ALA A 29 -13.79 -6.07 30.78
N GLN A 30 -15.04 -5.76 30.43
CA GLN A 30 -16.12 -6.75 30.31
C GLN A 30 -16.07 -7.52 28.97
N ALA A 31 -15.42 -6.97 27.94
CA ALA A 31 -15.23 -7.65 26.66
C ALA A 31 -14.18 -8.77 26.76
N VAL A 32 -13.13 -8.56 27.57
CA VAL A 32 -12.03 -9.51 27.77
C VAL A 32 -12.46 -10.74 28.56
N ALA A 33 -13.44 -10.64 29.47
CA ALA A 33 -13.93 -11.80 30.23
C ALA A 33 -14.67 -12.84 29.35
N LYS A 34 -15.17 -12.45 28.17
CA LYS A 34 -15.90 -13.36 27.26
C LYS A 34 -15.00 -14.10 26.28
N THR A 35 -13.74 -13.72 26.15
CA THR A 35 -12.82 -14.34 25.17
C THR A 35 -12.21 -15.66 25.65
N TYR A 36 -12.30 -15.99 26.94
CA TYR A 36 -11.72 -17.22 27.50
C TYR A 36 -12.66 -18.44 27.51
N LYS A 37 -13.81 -18.39 26.84
CA LYS A 37 -14.75 -19.53 26.75
C LYS A 37 -14.89 -20.13 25.35
N ASN A 38 -13.99 -19.78 24.42
CA ASN A 38 -13.94 -20.36 23.08
C ASN A 38 -12.53 -20.89 22.80
N ASP A 39 -12.05 -21.77 23.65
CA ASP A 39 -10.78 -22.50 23.60
C ASP A 39 -10.87 -23.79 22.75
N GLY A 40 -11.74 -23.81 21.74
CA GLY A 40 -12.04 -24.98 20.92
C GLY A 40 -11.62 -24.91 19.45
N LYS A 41 -10.66 -24.06 19.05
CA LYS A 41 -10.21 -23.98 17.64
C LYS A 41 -8.73 -23.59 17.51
N ILE A 42 -7.82 -24.49 17.90
CA ILE A 42 -6.36 -24.24 17.82
C ILE A 42 -5.65 -25.17 16.81
N ASP A 43 -6.27 -26.25 16.33
CA ASP A 43 -5.58 -27.22 15.46
C ASP A 43 -5.47 -26.84 13.97
N GLU A 44 -6.25 -25.87 13.45
CA GLU A 44 -6.16 -25.46 12.03
C GLU A 44 -5.01 -24.46 11.77
N LYS A 45 -4.54 -23.75 12.80
CA LYS A 45 -3.60 -22.63 12.64
C LYS A 45 -2.12 -23.04 12.52
N ALA A 46 -1.79 -24.25 12.94
CA ALA A 46 -0.42 -24.76 12.93
C ALA A 46 -0.01 -25.27 11.53
N THR A 47 -0.93 -25.90 10.81
CA THR A 47 -0.73 -26.33 9.41
C THR A 47 -0.69 -25.14 8.46
N GLU A 48 -1.59 -24.17 8.61
CA GLU A 48 -1.60 -22.93 7.81
C GLU A 48 -0.30 -22.14 7.98
N ALA A 49 0.19 -21.97 9.22
CA ALA A 49 1.47 -21.29 9.46
C ALA A 49 2.67 -22.03 8.85
N THR A 50 2.59 -23.36 8.70
CA THR A 50 3.66 -24.14 8.08
C THR A 50 3.63 -24.01 6.55
N GLU A 51 2.44 -23.99 5.95
CA GLU A 51 2.24 -23.76 4.52
C GLU A 51 2.65 -22.33 4.10
N GLU A 52 2.26 -21.32 4.88
CA GLU A 52 2.69 -19.92 4.65
C GLU A 52 4.22 -19.76 4.69
N LEU A 53 4.90 -20.48 5.59
CA LEU A 53 6.36 -20.46 5.65
C LEU A 53 7.01 -21.16 4.45
N THR A 54 6.40 -22.22 3.93
CA THR A 54 6.87 -22.88 2.70
C THR A 54 6.68 -22.00 1.47
N ASP A 55 5.55 -21.32 1.36
CA ASP A 55 5.24 -20.40 0.26
C ASP A 55 6.14 -19.16 0.30
N LEU A 56 6.41 -18.63 1.49
CA LEU A 56 7.35 -17.53 1.67
C LEU A 56 8.77 -17.95 1.27
N LYS A 57 9.20 -19.17 1.64
CA LYS A 57 10.51 -19.69 1.26
C LYS A 57 10.63 -19.89 -0.25
N ALA A 58 9.58 -20.41 -0.89
CA ALA A 58 9.51 -20.53 -2.34
C ALA A 58 9.59 -19.15 -3.02
N SER A 59 8.83 -18.18 -2.51
CA SER A 59 8.84 -16.79 -2.99
C SER A 59 10.22 -16.13 -2.86
N ILE A 60 10.90 -16.32 -1.73
CA ILE A 60 12.26 -15.79 -1.51
C ILE A 60 13.26 -16.41 -2.51
N ASN A 61 13.13 -17.70 -2.81
CA ASN A 61 14.00 -18.34 -3.80
C ASN A 61 13.72 -17.83 -5.22
N ALA A 62 12.45 -17.69 -5.60
CA ALA A 62 12.06 -17.09 -6.88
C ALA A 62 12.61 -15.66 -7.04
N LEU A 63 12.54 -14.84 -5.98
CA LEU A 63 13.10 -13.48 -5.97
C LEU A 63 14.64 -13.47 -6.11
N LYS A 64 15.34 -14.48 -5.58
CA LYS A 64 16.80 -14.61 -5.77
C LYS A 64 17.14 -14.93 -7.22
N GLU A 65 16.39 -15.83 -7.84
CA GLU A 65 16.56 -16.19 -9.25
C GLU A 65 16.25 -14.99 -10.17
N GLU A 66 15.17 -14.27 -9.91
CA GLU A 66 14.83 -13.04 -10.64
C GLU A 66 15.94 -11.99 -10.50
N LYS A 67 16.47 -11.80 -9.27
CA LYS A 67 17.60 -10.89 -9.04
C LYS A 67 18.82 -11.28 -9.88
N THR A 68 19.17 -12.56 -9.94
CA THR A 68 20.31 -13.00 -10.77
C THR A 68 20.07 -12.74 -12.25
N LEU A 69 18.84 -12.96 -12.74
CA LEU A 69 18.47 -12.69 -14.12
C LEU A 69 18.59 -11.21 -14.47
N ILE A 70 18.14 -10.33 -13.57
CA ILE A 70 18.26 -8.87 -13.75
C ILE A 70 19.74 -8.44 -13.79
N GLN A 71 20.61 -9.09 -13.01
CA GLN A 71 22.04 -8.81 -12.98
C GLN A 71 22.79 -9.25 -14.25
N GLU A 72 22.26 -10.21 -15.01
CA GLU A 72 22.87 -10.66 -16.28
C GLU A 72 22.76 -9.61 -17.39
N PHE A 73 21.77 -8.71 -17.32
CA PHE A 73 21.47 -7.77 -18.40
C PHE A 73 21.47 -6.29 -17.97
N PRO A 74 22.53 -5.78 -17.31
CA PRO A 74 22.54 -4.42 -16.77
C PRO A 74 22.44 -3.36 -17.88
N THR A 75 23.14 -3.56 -18.99
CA THR A 75 23.16 -2.64 -20.14
C THR A 75 21.79 -2.54 -20.80
N LEU A 76 21.08 -3.67 -20.96
CA LEU A 76 19.74 -3.69 -21.54
C LEU A 76 18.71 -3.03 -20.60
N LEU A 77 18.87 -3.20 -19.29
CA LEU A 77 18.01 -2.55 -18.30
C LEU A 77 18.16 -1.02 -18.34
N GLU A 78 19.40 -0.53 -18.45
CA GLU A 78 19.67 0.89 -18.63
C GLU A 78 19.14 1.42 -19.96
N ALA A 79 19.30 0.66 -21.05
CA ALA A 79 18.72 1.00 -22.34
C ALA A 79 17.19 1.11 -22.28
N ALA A 80 16.52 0.18 -21.59
CA ALA A 80 15.08 0.23 -21.37
C ALA A 80 14.66 1.45 -20.54
N ARG A 81 15.44 1.81 -19.52
CA ARG A 81 15.22 3.02 -18.72
C ARG A 81 15.37 4.30 -19.55
N LEU A 82 16.38 4.37 -20.42
CA LEU A 82 16.58 5.48 -21.34
C LEU A 82 15.47 5.55 -22.40
N CYS A 83 15.01 4.41 -22.93
CA CYS A 83 13.89 4.32 -23.86
C CYS A 83 12.58 4.87 -23.29
N ARG A 84 12.35 4.76 -21.97
CA ARG A 84 11.20 5.40 -21.29
C ARG A 84 11.29 6.92 -21.26
N LYS A 85 12.49 7.49 -21.33
CA LYS A 85 12.74 8.94 -21.33
C LYS A 85 12.77 9.55 -22.73
N ALA A 86 13.13 8.74 -23.74
CA ALA A 86 13.20 9.15 -25.13
C ALA A 86 11.84 9.60 -25.68
N LYS A 87 11.85 10.74 -26.38
CA LYS A 87 10.63 11.38 -26.91
C LYS A 87 10.21 10.80 -28.26
N SER A 88 11.18 10.38 -29.06
CA SER A 88 10.95 9.91 -30.43
C SER A 88 11.26 8.43 -30.59
N LYS A 89 10.68 7.81 -31.62
CA LYS A 89 10.96 6.41 -31.97
C LYS A 89 12.41 6.22 -32.41
N ASN A 90 12.96 7.17 -33.16
CA ASN A 90 14.35 7.11 -33.66
C ASN A 90 15.35 7.13 -32.50
N GLU A 91 15.12 7.94 -31.48
CA GLU A 91 15.95 8.00 -30.28
C GLU A 91 15.93 6.66 -29.51
N LYS A 92 14.76 6.02 -29.39
CA LYS A 92 14.65 4.67 -28.79
C LYS A 92 15.42 3.63 -29.58
N VAL A 93 15.32 3.67 -30.92
CA VAL A 93 16.08 2.77 -31.80
C VAL A 93 17.58 2.94 -31.60
N LEU A 94 18.07 4.18 -31.53
CA LEU A 94 19.48 4.46 -31.30
C LEU A 94 19.97 3.94 -29.94
N ILE A 95 19.19 4.16 -28.88
CA ILE A 95 19.49 3.64 -27.53
C ILE A 95 19.63 2.12 -27.52
N VAL A 96 18.71 1.41 -28.19
CA VAL A 96 18.74 -0.06 -28.26
C VAL A 96 19.92 -0.54 -29.09
N LEU A 97 20.19 0.09 -30.24
CA LEU A 97 21.33 -0.27 -31.08
C LEU A 97 22.64 -0.12 -30.32
N ASN A 98 22.86 1.00 -29.61
CA ASN A 98 24.08 1.20 -28.82
C ASN A 98 24.23 0.15 -27.72
N ALA A 99 23.13 -0.25 -27.07
CA ALA A 99 23.16 -1.29 -26.04
C ALA A 99 23.50 -2.67 -26.59
N LEU A 100 23.13 -2.97 -27.84
CA LEU A 100 23.40 -4.26 -28.50
C LEU A 100 24.77 -4.31 -29.16
N LEU A 101 25.27 -3.17 -29.66
CA LEU A 101 26.56 -3.08 -30.33
C LEU A 101 27.75 -3.15 -29.35
N GLY A 102 27.50 -2.98 -28.05
CA GLY A 102 28.53 -3.12 -27.01
C GLY A 102 29.65 -2.10 -27.21
N GLU A 103 29.31 -0.81 -27.14
CA GLU A 103 30.32 0.25 -26.95
C GLU A 103 30.87 0.25 -25.52
#